data_AF-A0A287P7Q4-F1
#
_entry.id   AF-A0A287P7Q4-F1
#
_cell.length_a   1.000
_cell.length_b   1.000
_cell.length_c   1.000
_cell.angle_alpha   90.00
_cell.angle_beta   90.00
_cell.angle_gamma   90.00
#
_symmetry.space_group_name_H-M   'P 1'
#
loop_
_entity.id
_entity.type
_entity.pdbx_description
1 polymer ?
#
loop_
_entity_poly.entity_id
_entity_poly.type
_entity_poly.pdbx_seq_one_letter_code
_entity_poly.pdbx_strand_id
1 'polypeptide(L)'
;MVSEARRYKMRLILSLCNNWEDYGGKAQYVRWGKDASVDLTSDDDFFSDPTLKGYYKAFVEDVLSRINTITNEAYKDDPTILAWELINEPRCPSDPSCDTLQAWIEEMASYVKSIDTVHLVKIGIEGYYGSSTPELLLINPDDYSGHVGTDFIRNHQALGID
;
A
#
# COMPACT_ATOMS: atom_id res chain seq x y z
N MET A 1 13.28 7.92 15.14
CA MET A 1 13.46 8.16 13.68
C MET A 1 12.80 9.47 13.26
N VAL A 2 11.48 9.62 13.37
CA VAL A 2 10.76 10.85 12.97
C VAL A 2 11.32 12.11 13.64
N SER A 3 11.53 12.08 14.96
CA SER A 3 12.12 13.22 15.71
C SER A 3 13.50 13.64 15.19
N GLU A 4 14.35 12.67 14.84
CA GLU A 4 15.69 12.93 14.31
C GLU A 4 15.61 13.45 12.87
N ALA A 5 14.76 12.88 12.02
CA ALA A 5 14.52 13.41 10.68
C ALA A 5 14.11 14.88 10.73
N ARG A 6 13.23 15.26 11.69
CA ARG A 6 12.84 16.65 11.93
C ARG A 6 14.03 17.52 12.29
N ARG A 7 14.86 17.08 13.24
CA ARG A 7 16.08 17.78 13.68
C ARG A 7 17.04 18.04 12.53
N TYR A 8 17.18 17.07 11.62
CA TYR A 8 18.06 17.17 10.45
C TYR A 8 17.35 17.71 9.20
N LYS A 9 16.12 18.20 9.32
CA LYS A 9 15.31 18.78 8.23
C LYS A 9 15.10 17.82 7.05
N MET A 10 15.09 16.52 7.33
CA MET A 10 14.72 15.49 6.37
C MET A 10 13.20 15.31 6.35
N ARG A 11 12.71 14.68 5.28
CA ARG A 11 11.32 14.26 5.13
C ARG A 11 11.26 12.76 4.92
N LEU A 12 10.18 12.14 5.39
CA LEU A 12 10.01 10.68 5.37
C LEU A 12 8.83 10.29 4.49
N ILE A 13 9.01 9.24 3.69
CA ILE A 13 7.91 8.47 3.12
C ILE A 13 7.89 7.15 3.88
N LEU A 14 6.74 6.79 4.43
CA LEU A 14 6.59 5.59 5.26
C LEU A 14 5.68 4.59 4.55
N SER A 15 6.24 3.42 4.23
CA SER A 15 5.48 2.30 3.66
C SER A 15 4.76 1.53 4.76
N LEU A 16 3.48 1.26 4.54
CA LEU A 16 2.57 0.67 5.53
C LEU A 16 2.50 -0.85 5.43
N CYS A 17 2.99 -1.44 4.34
CA CYS A 17 3.10 -2.88 4.18
C CYS A 17 4.18 -3.22 3.14
N ASN A 18 4.52 -4.50 3.03
CA ASN A 18 5.43 -5.00 2.01
C ASN A 18 4.73 -6.09 1.18
N ASN A 19 4.96 -6.11 -0.12
CA ASN A 19 4.56 -7.23 -0.97
C ASN A 19 5.41 -8.48 -0.70
N TRP A 20 6.68 -8.28 -0.38
CA TRP A 20 7.65 -9.35 -0.12
C TRP A 20 7.63 -9.80 1.35
N GLU A 21 8.20 -10.98 1.61
CA GLU A 21 8.22 -11.57 2.96
C GLU A 21 9.12 -10.82 3.96
N ASP A 22 10.01 -9.96 3.48
CA ASP A 22 10.85 -9.14 4.35
C ASP A 22 9.98 -8.29 5.30
N TYR A 23 10.25 -8.42 6.60
CA TYR A 23 9.47 -7.82 7.70
C TYR A 23 8.03 -8.35 7.82
N GLY A 24 7.71 -9.46 7.15
CA GLY A 24 6.41 -10.16 7.20
C GLY A 24 5.64 -10.06 5.89
N GLY A 25 5.33 -8.83 5.45
CA GLY A 25 4.59 -8.54 4.22
C GLY A 25 3.19 -9.15 4.14
N LYS A 26 2.57 -9.09 2.94
CA LYS A 26 1.21 -9.61 2.70
C LYS A 26 1.06 -11.10 3.06
N ALA A 27 2.10 -11.90 2.85
CA ALA A 27 2.13 -13.32 3.22
C ALA A 27 1.91 -13.53 4.72
N GLN A 28 2.40 -12.63 5.58
CA GLN A 28 2.18 -12.72 7.02
C GLN A 28 0.73 -12.43 7.42
N TYR A 29 0.06 -11.50 6.72
CA TYR A 29 -1.38 -11.27 6.90
C TYR A 29 -2.19 -12.52 6.53
N VAL A 30 -1.85 -13.17 5.42
CA VAL A 30 -2.48 -14.42 4.97
C VAL A 30 -2.29 -15.53 6.01
N ARG A 31 -1.09 -15.65 6.61
CA ARG A 31 -0.84 -16.60 7.72
C ARG A 31 -1.74 -16.31 8.92
N TRP A 32 -1.88 -15.05 9.34
CA TRP A 32 -2.79 -14.68 10.43
C TRP A 32 -4.25 -15.01 10.11
N GLY A 33 -4.69 -14.80 8.87
CA GLY A 33 -6.03 -15.20 8.42
C GLY A 33 -6.24 -16.72 8.50
N LYS A 34 -5.25 -17.51 8.07
CA LYS A 34 -5.30 -18.98 8.17
C LYS A 34 -5.35 -19.46 9.62
N ASP A 35 -4.57 -18.85 10.51
CA ASP A 35 -4.62 -19.14 11.95
C ASP A 35 -5.98 -18.77 12.57
N ALA A 36 -6.65 -17.75 12.01
CA ALA A 36 -8.02 -17.38 12.34
C ALA A 36 -9.10 -18.21 11.61
N SER A 37 -8.71 -19.29 10.92
CA SER A 37 -9.61 -20.18 10.16
C SER A 37 -10.33 -19.53 8.97
N VAL A 38 -9.74 -18.49 8.37
CA VAL A 38 -10.18 -17.94 7.08
C VAL A 38 -9.68 -18.87 5.96
N ASP A 39 -10.56 -19.19 5.00
CA ASP A 39 -10.25 -20.07 3.87
C ASP A 39 -9.48 -19.29 2.79
N LEU A 40 -8.15 -19.33 2.87
CA LEU A 40 -7.23 -18.57 2.02
C LEU A 40 -6.32 -19.52 1.24
N THR A 41 -6.17 -19.28 -0.06
CA THR A 41 -5.46 -20.14 -0.99
C THR A 41 -4.25 -19.46 -1.65
N SER A 42 -4.19 -18.13 -1.62
CA SER A 42 -3.14 -17.32 -2.24
C SER A 42 -2.67 -16.19 -1.32
N ASP A 43 -1.43 -15.73 -1.51
CA ASP A 43 -0.98 -14.49 -0.86
C ASP A 43 -1.71 -13.25 -1.42
N ASP A 44 -2.24 -13.35 -2.63
CA ASP A 44 -3.03 -12.29 -3.27
C ASP A 44 -4.43 -12.14 -2.63
N ASP A 45 -4.86 -13.10 -1.80
CA ASP A 45 -6.10 -12.97 -1.02
C ASP A 45 -6.01 -11.80 -0.02
N PHE A 46 -4.80 -11.31 0.27
CA PHE A 46 -4.58 -10.05 1.00
C PHE A 46 -5.34 -8.85 0.40
N PHE A 47 -5.48 -8.81 -0.93
CA PHE A 47 -6.13 -7.70 -1.62
C PHE A 47 -7.66 -7.80 -1.65
N SER A 48 -8.23 -8.99 -1.45
CA SER A 48 -9.65 -9.24 -1.65
C SER A 48 -10.39 -9.63 -0.38
N ASP A 49 -9.76 -10.40 0.52
CA ASP A 49 -10.41 -10.92 1.72
C ASP A 49 -10.73 -9.80 2.73
N PRO A 50 -12.00 -9.69 3.19
CA PRO A 50 -12.41 -8.62 4.09
C PRO A 50 -11.74 -8.69 5.47
N THR A 51 -11.37 -9.88 5.94
CA THR A 51 -10.68 -10.05 7.23
C THR A 51 -9.27 -9.49 7.13
N LEU A 52 -8.54 -9.84 6.07
CA LEU A 52 -7.17 -9.36 5.85
C LEU A 52 -7.12 -7.86 5.60
N LYS A 53 -8.04 -7.33 4.80
CA LYS A 53 -8.23 -5.88 4.64
C LYS A 53 -8.53 -5.19 5.98
N GLY A 54 -9.31 -5.84 6.85
CA GLY A 54 -9.57 -5.36 8.21
C GLY A 54 -8.31 -5.28 9.07
N TYR A 55 -7.45 -6.29 9.03
CA TYR A 55 -6.16 -6.28 9.75
C TYR A 55 -5.25 -5.15 9.29
N TYR A 56 -5.12 -4.95 7.97
CA TYR A 56 -4.33 -3.85 7.43
C TYR A 56 -4.89 -2.49 7.87
N LYS A 57 -6.21 -2.29 7.78
CA LYS A 57 -6.87 -1.05 8.22
C LYS A 57 -6.62 -0.74 9.71
N ALA A 58 -6.76 -1.74 10.58
CA ALA A 58 -6.47 -1.58 12.01
C ALA A 58 -5.01 -1.15 12.26
N PHE A 59 -4.06 -1.78 11.57
CA PHE A 59 -2.65 -1.40 11.65
C PHE A 59 -2.41 0.04 11.16
N VAL A 60 -3.01 0.43 10.04
CA VAL A 60 -2.91 1.79 9.50
C VAL A 60 -3.45 2.83 10.50
N GLU A 61 -4.60 2.57 11.11
CA GLU A 61 -5.19 3.47 12.11
C GLU A 61 -4.27 3.65 13.32
N ASP A 62 -3.68 2.56 13.82
CA ASP A 62 -2.73 2.58 14.93
C ASP A 62 -1.46 3.39 14.59
N VAL A 63 -0.92 3.22 13.38
CA VAL A 63 0.29 3.93 12.94
C VAL A 63 0.02 5.42 12.75
N LEU A 64 -1.04 5.79 12.03
CA LEU A 64 -1.34 7.19 11.73
C LEU A 64 -1.73 7.96 13.00
N SER A 65 -2.47 7.32 13.91
CA SER A 65 -2.90 7.92 15.18
C SER A 65 -1.85 7.86 16.28
N ARG A 66 -0.68 7.26 16.02
CA ARG A 66 0.39 7.12 17.00
C ARG A 66 0.89 8.50 17.45
N ILE A 67 0.79 8.76 18.75
CA ILE A 67 1.47 9.90 19.39
C ILE A 67 2.96 9.56 19.53
N ASN A 68 3.80 10.34 18.87
CA ASN A 68 5.25 10.28 19.01
C ASN A 68 5.65 10.66 20.44
N THR A 69 6.33 9.77 21.16
CA THR A 69 6.70 10.00 22.57
C THR A 69 7.80 11.05 22.76
N ILE A 70 8.46 11.49 21.69
CA ILE A 70 9.53 12.51 21.72
C ILE A 70 8.99 13.88 21.34
N THR A 71 8.22 13.98 20.25
CA THR A 71 7.65 15.26 19.77
C THR A 71 6.28 15.58 20.39
N ASN A 72 5.63 14.58 21.00
CA ASN A 72 4.27 14.66 21.54
C ASN A 72 3.21 15.07 20.51
N GLU A 73 3.44 14.70 19.24
CA GLU A 73 2.57 14.97 18.10
C GLU A 73 2.13 13.65 17.48
N ALA A 74 0.87 13.56 17.04
CA ALA A 74 0.41 12.38 16.31
C ALA A 74 1.08 12.32 14.93
N TYR A 75 1.36 11.12 14.42
CA TYR A 75 2.01 10.98 13.12
C TYR A 75 1.23 11.63 11.98
N LYS A 76 -0.10 11.51 11.99
CA LYS A 76 -0.99 12.21 11.04
C LYS A 76 -0.89 13.74 11.08
N ASP A 77 -0.33 14.33 12.14
CA ASP A 77 -0.16 15.76 12.30
C ASP A 77 1.31 16.22 12.15
N ASP A 78 2.29 15.31 12.08
CA ASP A 78 3.73 15.66 12.07
C ASP A 78 4.25 15.93 10.65
N PRO A 79 4.58 17.19 10.28
CA PRO A 79 4.98 17.58 8.92
C PRO A 79 6.37 17.06 8.50
N THR A 80 7.03 16.30 9.38
CA THR A 80 8.26 15.57 9.03
C THR A 80 7.96 14.39 8.12
N ILE A 81 6.76 13.80 8.25
CA ILE A 81 6.26 12.81 7.30
C ILE A 81 5.78 13.58 6.07
N LEU A 82 6.16 13.12 4.88
CA LEU A 82 5.77 13.70 3.60
C LEU A 82 4.58 12.96 3.01
N ALA A 83 4.67 11.62 3.03
CA ALA A 83 3.67 10.77 2.43
C ALA A 83 3.56 9.41 3.12
N TRP A 84 2.37 8.84 3.04
CA TRP A 84 2.10 7.44 3.29
C TRP A 84 2.20 6.66 2.00
N GLU A 85 2.87 5.52 2.03
CA GLU A 85 2.88 4.56 0.94
C GLU A 85 2.06 3.33 1.35
N LEU A 86 1.02 2.98 0.57
CA LEU A 86 0.09 1.91 0.94
C LEU A 86 0.80 0.56 1.10
N ILE A 87 1.67 0.22 0.14
CA ILE A 87 2.39 -1.05 0.15
C ILE A 87 3.60 -0.93 -0.77
N ASN A 88 4.75 -1.42 -0.31
CA ASN A 88 5.94 -1.51 -1.14
C ASN A 88 5.77 -2.59 -2.23
N GLU A 89 5.92 -2.20 -3.50
CA GLU A 89 5.98 -3.05 -4.68
C GLU A 89 4.82 -4.08 -4.79
N PRO A 90 3.55 -3.67 -4.68
CA PRO A 90 2.43 -4.60 -4.73
C PRO A 90 2.37 -5.32 -6.08
N ARG A 91 2.19 -6.63 -6.01
CA ARG A 91 1.90 -7.49 -7.18
C ARG A 91 0.70 -8.37 -6.86
N CYS A 92 -0.19 -8.54 -7.82
CA CYS A 92 -1.37 -9.43 -7.76
C CYS A 92 -1.42 -10.32 -9.03
N PRO A 93 -0.44 -11.22 -9.24
CA PRO A 93 -0.38 -12.07 -10.44
C PRO A 93 -1.58 -13.02 -10.57
N SER A 94 -2.34 -13.28 -9.50
CA SER A 94 -3.60 -14.03 -9.59
C SER A 94 -4.66 -13.32 -10.43
N ASP A 95 -4.56 -11.99 -10.60
CA ASP A 95 -5.47 -11.17 -11.40
C ASP A 95 -4.72 -10.22 -12.35
N PRO A 96 -4.29 -10.69 -13.53
CA PRO A 96 -3.61 -9.85 -14.53
C PRO A 96 -4.48 -8.72 -15.09
N SER A 97 -5.80 -8.73 -14.88
CA SER A 97 -6.68 -7.61 -15.29
C SER A 97 -6.42 -6.33 -14.47
N CYS A 98 -5.75 -6.47 -13.32
CA CYS A 98 -5.48 -5.42 -12.34
C CYS A 98 -6.73 -4.92 -11.58
N ASP A 99 -7.89 -5.55 -11.75
CA ASP A 99 -9.14 -5.12 -11.10
C ASP A 99 -9.09 -5.30 -9.58
N THR A 100 -8.53 -6.41 -9.11
CA THR A 100 -8.40 -6.71 -7.67
C THR A 100 -7.51 -5.68 -6.97
N LEU A 101 -6.34 -5.39 -7.53
CA LEU A 101 -5.44 -4.41 -6.97
C LEU A 101 -6.01 -2.99 -7.06
N GLN A 102 -6.67 -2.64 -8.18
CA GLN A 102 -7.33 -1.34 -8.33
C GLN A 102 -8.38 -1.10 -7.24
N ALA A 103 -9.27 -2.07 -7.02
CA ALA A 103 -10.31 -1.97 -5.98
C ALA A 103 -9.70 -1.84 -4.58
N TRP A 104 -8.62 -2.57 -4.29
CA TRP A 104 -7.90 -2.45 -3.03
C TRP A 104 -7.27 -1.06 -2.86
N ILE A 105 -6.63 -0.51 -3.90
CA ILE A 105 -6.02 0.83 -3.86
C ILE A 105 -7.08 1.89 -3.56
N GLU A 106 -8.22 1.86 -4.26
CA GLU A 106 -9.31 2.81 -4.05
C GLU A 106 -9.86 2.74 -2.61
N GLU A 107 -10.05 1.54 -2.10
CA GLU A 107 -10.53 1.31 -0.73
C GLU A 107 -9.53 1.81 0.33
N MET A 108 -8.24 1.50 0.16
CA MET A 108 -7.21 1.82 1.15
C MET A 108 -6.77 3.28 1.11
N ALA A 109 -6.67 3.87 -0.08
CA ALA A 109 -6.41 5.31 -0.22
C ALA A 109 -7.54 6.13 0.43
N SER A 110 -8.80 5.77 0.17
CA SER A 110 -9.95 6.41 0.80
C SER A 110 -9.92 6.26 2.33
N TYR A 111 -9.59 5.07 2.83
CA TYR A 111 -9.50 4.83 4.27
C TYR A 111 -8.39 5.65 4.94
N VAL A 112 -7.17 5.65 4.37
CA VAL A 112 -6.05 6.48 4.85
C VAL A 112 -6.45 7.95 4.88
N LYS A 113 -7.03 8.48 3.79
CA LYS A 113 -7.47 9.89 3.72
C LYS A 113 -8.60 10.23 4.69
N SER A 114 -9.40 9.25 5.12
CA SER A 114 -10.44 9.47 6.14
C SER A 114 -9.87 9.67 7.54
N ILE A 115 -8.65 9.15 7.79
CA ILE A 115 -7.92 9.32 9.05
C ILE A 115 -7.00 10.54 8.96
N ASP A 116 -6.27 10.70 7.85
CA ASP A 116 -5.28 11.74 7.63
C ASP A 116 -5.57 12.51 6.34
N THR A 117 -6.09 13.73 6.48
CA THR A 117 -6.43 14.61 5.37
C THR A 117 -5.29 15.54 4.96
N VAL A 118 -4.11 15.41 5.56
CA VAL A 118 -2.98 16.36 5.40
C VAL A 118 -1.88 15.76 4.54
N HIS A 119 -1.43 14.54 4.86
CA HIS A 119 -0.29 13.93 4.18
C HIS A 119 -0.65 13.43 2.77
N LEU A 120 0.38 13.39 1.91
CA LEU A 120 0.25 12.77 0.59
C LEU A 120 0.07 11.25 0.75
N VAL A 121 -0.63 10.63 -0.18
CA VAL A 121 -0.78 9.17 -0.23
C VAL A 121 -0.34 8.67 -1.60
N LYS A 122 0.62 7.75 -1.62
CA LYS A 122 1.11 7.06 -2.81
C LYS A 122 0.89 5.56 -2.69
N ILE A 123 0.90 4.87 -3.82
CA ILE A 123 0.66 3.42 -3.83
C ILE A 123 1.91 2.66 -3.41
N GLY A 124 3.04 2.90 -4.09
CA GLY A 124 4.29 2.14 -3.94
C GLY A 124 4.57 1.13 -5.07
N ILE A 125 3.87 1.26 -6.21
CA ILE A 125 4.08 0.38 -7.37
C ILE A 125 5.42 0.62 -8.07
N GLU A 126 5.93 -0.44 -8.70
CA GLU A 126 7.22 -0.46 -9.42
C GLU A 126 7.18 0.34 -10.72
N GLY A 127 5.99 0.53 -11.30
CA GLY A 127 5.80 1.37 -12.48
C GLY A 127 5.41 0.64 -13.76
N TYR A 128 4.98 -0.61 -13.69
CA TYR A 128 4.62 -1.38 -14.89
C TYR A 128 3.28 -0.97 -15.49
N TYR A 129 3.24 -0.90 -16.82
CA TYR A 129 2.00 -0.67 -17.57
C TYR A 129 1.17 -1.94 -17.65
N GLY A 130 -0.15 -1.77 -17.64
CA GLY A 130 -1.13 -2.85 -17.69
C GLY A 130 -2.08 -2.73 -18.88
N SER A 131 -3.19 -3.47 -18.81
CA SER A 131 -4.15 -3.62 -19.91
C SER A 131 -4.90 -2.33 -20.29
N SER A 132 -4.89 -1.29 -19.45
CA SER A 132 -5.50 0.01 -19.80
C SER A 132 -4.68 0.81 -20.81
N THR A 133 -3.39 0.48 -20.98
CA THR A 133 -2.47 1.12 -21.92
C THR A 133 -1.68 0.05 -22.70
N PRO A 134 -2.37 -0.77 -23.52
CA PRO A 134 -1.75 -1.92 -24.19
C PRO A 134 -0.57 -1.53 -25.10
N GLU A 135 -0.59 -0.31 -25.66
CA GLU A 135 0.49 0.24 -26.47
C GLU A 135 1.79 0.48 -25.67
N LEU A 136 1.71 0.62 -24.35
CA LEU A 136 2.87 0.84 -23.47
C LEU A 136 3.44 -0.45 -22.89
N LEU A 137 2.75 -1.60 -23.05
CA LEU A 137 3.23 -2.91 -22.57
C LEU A 137 4.62 -3.27 -23.15
N LEU A 138 4.91 -2.85 -24.38
CA LEU A 138 6.19 -3.07 -25.05
C LEU A 138 7.36 -2.29 -24.42
N ILE A 139 7.07 -1.32 -23.54
CA ILE A 139 8.06 -0.49 -22.85
C ILE A 139 8.39 -1.06 -21.45
N ASN A 140 7.57 -1.99 -20.94
CA ASN A 140 7.92 -2.75 -19.74
C ASN A 140 9.26 -3.50 -19.94
N PRO A 141 10.04 -3.72 -18.87
CA PRO A 141 11.38 -4.32 -19.00
C PRO A 141 11.34 -5.77 -19.51
N ASP A 142 10.25 -6.48 -19.28
CA ASP A 142 9.98 -7.83 -19.76
C ASP A 142 8.47 -8.11 -19.85
N ASP A 143 8.11 -9.24 -20.48
CA ASP A 143 6.72 -9.69 -20.62
C ASP A 143 6.07 -9.98 -19.26
N TYR A 144 6.84 -10.50 -18.30
CA TYR A 144 6.35 -10.83 -16.96
C TYR A 144 5.82 -9.60 -16.22
N SER A 145 6.51 -8.46 -16.34
CA SER A 145 6.15 -7.19 -15.72
C SER A 145 4.77 -6.67 -16.14
N GLY A 146 4.31 -7.00 -17.37
CA GLY A 146 2.96 -6.66 -17.83
C GLY A 146 1.85 -7.53 -17.23
N HIS A 147 2.19 -8.59 -16.49
CA HIS A 147 1.27 -9.60 -15.98
C HIS A 147 1.29 -9.73 -14.45
N VAL A 148 1.97 -8.83 -13.74
CA VAL A 148 2.03 -8.87 -12.26
C VAL A 148 0.80 -8.28 -11.57
N GLY A 149 -0.25 -7.93 -12.31
CA GLY A 149 -1.50 -7.40 -11.77
C GLY A 149 -1.42 -5.92 -11.34
N THR A 150 -0.53 -5.13 -11.95
CA THR A 150 -0.42 -3.68 -11.76
C THR A 150 -0.66 -2.94 -13.07
N ASP A 151 -1.22 -1.74 -13.00
CA ASP A 151 -1.39 -0.85 -14.14
C ASP A 151 -1.04 0.59 -13.75
N PHE A 152 0.15 1.04 -14.14
CA PHE A 152 0.69 2.33 -13.70
C PHE A 152 -0.25 3.51 -13.95
N ILE A 153 -0.89 3.58 -15.11
CA ILE A 153 -1.75 4.72 -15.46
C ILE A 153 -3.06 4.64 -14.70
N ARG A 154 -3.72 3.47 -14.72
CA ARG A 154 -5.01 3.28 -14.05
C ARG A 154 -4.90 3.42 -12.53
N ASN A 155 -3.88 2.82 -11.93
CA ASN A 155 -3.69 2.84 -10.49
C ASN A 155 -3.51 4.28 -9.96
N HIS A 156 -2.73 5.13 -10.65
CA HIS A 156 -2.52 6.52 -10.25
C HIS A 156 -3.70 7.46 -10.55
N GLN A 157 -4.76 6.98 -11.19
CA GLN A 157 -6.02 7.72 -11.34
C GLN A 157 -7.00 7.47 -10.17
N ALA A 158 -6.68 6.56 -9.24
CA ALA A 158 -7.50 6.28 -8.08
C ALA A 158 -7.66 7.52 -7.19
N LEU A 159 -8.90 7.80 -6.75
CA LEU A 159 -9.17 8.92 -5.88
C LEU A 159 -8.41 8.78 -4.55
N GLY A 160 -7.69 9.84 -4.17
CA GLY A 160 -6.93 9.90 -2.92
C GLY A 160 -5.46 9.52 -3.07
N ILE A 161 -5.02 9.07 -4.25
CA ILE A 161 -3.59 9.01 -4.61
C ILE A 161 -3.14 10.39 -5.13
N ASP A 162 -1.98 10.86 -4.66
CA ASP A 162 -1.38 12.17 -5.01
C ASP A 162 -0.17 12.06 -5.95
#